data_AF-A0A960HTV3-F1
#
_entry.id   AF-A0A960HTV3-F1
#
_cell.length_a   1.000
_cell.length_b   1.000
_cell.length_c   1.000
_cell.angle_alpha   90.00
_cell.angle_beta   90.00
_cell.angle_gamma   90.00
#
_symmetry.space_group_name_H-M   'P 1'
#
loop_
_entity.id
_entity.type
_entity.pdbx_description
1 polymer ?
#
loop_
_entity_poly.entity_id
_entity_poly.type
_entity_poly.pdbx_seq_one_letter_code
_entity_poly.pdbx_strand_id
1 'polypeptide(L)'
;FLLSFTLCAMGLVIAARIQQMQTMMGIMQMVLLPLSFLSGALYPISNLPGWLHTLVLLNPVTYAVQPVRTAVFDHVDMPDAARAQLNAPIEWFGWEVPIPVQLALVVVLGLALLAVAVKQFEKAE
;
A
#
# COMPACT_ATOMS: atom_id res chain seq x y z
N PHE A 1 -8.51 -8.76 2.68
CA PHE A 1 -9.18 -8.88 1.37
C PHE A 1 -8.77 -7.77 0.38
N LEU A 2 -8.99 -6.48 0.68
CA LEU A 2 -8.64 -5.39 -0.26
C LEU A 2 -7.15 -5.31 -0.60
N LEU A 3 -6.28 -5.50 0.40
CA LEU A 3 -4.83 -5.58 0.22
C LEU A 3 -4.44 -6.70 -0.74
N SER A 4 -4.91 -7.93 -0.47
CA SER A 4 -4.62 -9.09 -1.31
C SER A 4 -5.15 -8.91 -2.74
N PHE A 5 -6.34 -8.34 -2.91
CA PHE A 5 -6.89 -8.01 -4.23
C PHE A 5 -6.00 -7.04 -5.02
N THR A 6 -5.58 -5.95 -4.39
CA THR A 6 -4.73 -4.92 -5.03
C THR A 6 -3.35 -5.46 -5.37
N LEU A 7 -2.75 -6.25 -4.48
CA LEU A 7 -1.47 -6.91 -4.73
C LEU A 7 -1.56 -7.95 -5.85
N CYS A 8 -2.64 -8.74 -5.90
CA CYS A 8 -2.89 -9.66 -7.02
C CYS A 8 -3.05 -8.92 -8.35
N ALA A 9 -3.81 -7.81 -8.39
CA ALA A 9 -3.96 -6.98 -9.59
C ALA A 9 -2.61 -6.40 -10.06
N MET A 10 -1.77 -5.94 -9.13
CA MET A 10 -0.41 -5.47 -9.44
C MET A 10 0.46 -6.61 -10.00
N GLY A 11 0.40 -7.79 -9.37
CA GLY A 11 1.12 -8.98 -9.84
C GLY A 11 0.70 -9.39 -11.25
N LEU A 12 -0.59 -9.27 -11.58
CA LEU A 12 -1.13 -9.57 -12.90
C LEU A 12 -0.62 -8.59 -13.97
N VAL A 13 -0.55 -7.29 -13.65
CA VAL A 13 0.06 -6.26 -14.52
C VAL A 13 1.52 -6.57 -14.84
N ILE A 14 2.27 -7.04 -13.83
CA ILE A 14 3.68 -7.37 -13.99
C ILE A 14 3.84 -8.68 -14.77
N ALA A 15 3.01 -9.69 -14.49
CA ALA A 15 3.00 -10.96 -15.20
C ALA A 15 2.72 -10.79 -16.70
N ALA A 16 1.83 -9.87 -17.09
CA ALA A 16 1.53 -9.56 -18.48
C ALA A 16 2.74 -9.05 -19.29
N ARG A 17 3.83 -8.62 -18.63
CA ARG A 17 5.04 -8.08 -19.27
C ARG A 17 6.25 -9.00 -19.22
N ILE A 18 6.15 -10.13 -18.51
CA ILE A 18 7.30 -11.01 -18.26
C ILE A 18 7.09 -12.35 -18.95
N GLN A 19 8.09 -12.80 -19.71
CA GLN A 19 8.04 -14.10 -20.39
C GLN A 19 8.70 -15.24 -19.61
N GLN A 20 9.48 -14.93 -18.56
CA GLN A 20 10.19 -15.93 -17.74
C GLN A 20 9.71 -15.93 -16.29
N MET A 21 9.30 -17.10 -15.80
CA MET A 21 8.73 -17.26 -14.45
C MET A 21 9.75 -16.97 -13.33
N GLN A 22 11.04 -17.29 -13.53
CA GLN A 22 12.11 -16.92 -12.59
C GLN A 22 12.28 -15.40 -12.48
N THR A 23 12.21 -14.67 -13.60
CA THR A 23 12.27 -13.21 -13.62
C THR A 23 11.07 -12.59 -12.92
N MET A 24 9.87 -13.17 -13.08
CA MET A 24 8.67 -12.75 -12.38
C MET A 24 8.84 -12.87 -10.86
N MET A 25 9.30 -14.02 -10.37
CA MET A 25 9.50 -14.23 -8.93
C MET A 25 10.54 -13.26 -8.34
N GLY A 26 11.65 -13.03 -9.06
CA GLY A 26 12.67 -12.06 -8.65
C GLY A 26 12.14 -10.63 -8.58
N ILE A 27 11.39 -10.18 -9.60
CA ILE A 27 10.80 -8.83 -9.64
C ILE A 27 9.75 -8.67 -8.53
N MET A 28 8.90 -9.67 -8.31
CA MET A 28 7.91 -9.64 -7.23
C MET A 28 8.58 -9.42 -5.87
N GLN A 29 9.64 -10.17 -5.55
CA GLN A 29 10.37 -10.03 -4.30
C GLN A 29 11.06 -8.67 -4.18
N MET A 30 11.68 -8.20 -5.28
CA MET A 30 12.33 -6.89 -5.34
C MET A 30 11.35 -5.73 -5.13
N VAL A 31 10.08 -5.89 -5.50
CA VAL A 31 9.03 -4.88 -5.32
C VAL A 31 8.33 -5.02 -3.97
N LEU A 32 8.07 -6.24 -3.51
CA LEU A 32 7.37 -6.49 -2.24
C LEU A 32 8.16 -6.00 -1.03
N LEU A 33 9.48 -6.18 -1.02
CA LEU A 33 10.33 -5.73 0.09
C LEU A 33 10.26 -4.20 0.31
N PRO A 34 10.56 -3.34 -0.68
CA PRO A 34 10.46 -1.90 -0.50
C PRO A 34 9.02 -1.46 -0.23
N LEU A 35 8.00 -2.05 -0.89
CA LEU A 35 6.61 -1.72 -0.57
C LEU A 35 6.24 -2.06 0.88
N SER A 36 6.71 -3.19 1.40
CA SER A 36 6.44 -3.56 2.79
C SER A 36 7.15 -2.64 3.77
N PHE A 37 8.41 -2.29 3.48
CA PHE A 37 9.19 -1.37 4.29
C PHE A 37 8.59 0.04 4.31
N LEU A 38 8.25 0.58 3.14
CA LEU A 38 7.66 1.92 3.00
C LEU A 38 6.19 2.00 3.40
N SER A 39 5.49 0.89 3.58
CA SER A 39 4.07 0.93 3.98
C SER A 39 3.83 1.40 5.42
N GLY A 40 4.92 1.53 6.20
CA GLY A 40 4.83 1.77 7.63
C GLY A 40 4.39 0.54 8.42
N ALA A 41 4.37 -0.66 7.80
CA ALA A 41 4.06 -1.91 8.50
C ALA A 41 5.22 -2.40 9.38
N LEU A 42 6.47 -2.19 8.92
CA LEU A 42 7.68 -2.62 9.64
C LEU A 42 8.29 -1.50 10.51
N TYR A 43 8.06 -0.23 10.16
CA TYR A 43 8.59 0.93 10.87
C TYR A 43 7.52 1.99 11.07
N PRO A 44 7.46 2.67 12.22
CA PRO A 44 6.56 3.78 12.42
C PRO A 44 6.93 4.93 11.46
N ILE A 45 5.92 5.48 10.80
CA ILE A 45 6.05 6.57 9.82
C ILE A 45 6.12 7.96 10.48
N SER A 46 6.13 8.01 11.82
CA SER A 46 6.32 9.23 12.60
C SER A 46 7.72 9.81 12.37
N ASN A 47 7.80 11.07 11.92
CA ASN A 47 9.04 11.83 11.68
C ASN A 47 9.90 11.40 10.47
N LEU A 48 9.28 10.95 9.37
CA LEU A 48 10.03 10.71 8.13
C LEU A 48 10.46 12.03 7.45
N PRO A 49 11.67 12.08 6.86
CA PRO A 49 12.07 13.22 6.04
C PRO A 49 11.13 13.38 4.84
N GLY A 50 10.85 14.61 4.40
CA GLY A 50 9.76 14.92 3.46
C GLY A 50 9.78 14.14 2.14
N TRP A 51 10.96 13.77 1.64
CA TRP A 51 11.09 12.92 0.44
C TRP A 51 10.57 11.49 0.68
N LEU A 52 10.80 10.94 1.87
CA LEU A 52 10.37 9.60 2.25
C LEU A 52 8.87 9.59 2.56
N HIS A 53 8.34 10.68 3.13
CA HIS A 53 6.89 10.89 3.28
C HIS A 53 6.17 10.78 1.93
N THR A 54 6.72 11.38 0.88
CA THR A 54 6.13 11.32 -0.46
C THR A 54 6.10 9.87 -1.00
N LEU A 55 7.14 9.08 -0.75
CA LEU A 55 7.17 7.68 -1.18
C LEU A 55 6.17 6.81 -0.40
N VAL A 56 5.99 7.05 0.89
CA VAL A 56 4.97 6.39 1.73
C VAL A 56 3.56 6.71 1.22
N LEU A 57 3.33 7.98 0.84
CA LEU A 57 2.06 8.45 0.29
C LEU A 57 1.74 7.87 -1.09
N LEU A 58 2.74 7.50 -1.88
CA LEU A 58 2.55 6.83 -3.17
C LEU A 58 2.29 5.32 -3.01
N ASN A 59 2.63 4.75 -1.86
CA ASN A 59 2.55 3.32 -1.66
C ASN A 59 1.11 2.89 -1.28
N PRO A 60 0.44 2.07 -2.11
CA PRO A 60 -0.93 1.65 -1.84
C PRO A 60 -1.08 0.72 -0.64
N VAL A 61 0.00 0.02 -0.28
CA VAL A 61 0.04 -0.83 0.90
C VAL A 61 -0.11 0.01 2.17
N THR A 62 0.39 1.25 2.19
CA THR A 62 0.23 2.18 3.31
C THR A 62 -1.24 2.41 3.66
N TYR A 63 -2.07 2.71 2.66
CA TYR A 63 -3.51 2.97 2.84
C TYR A 63 -4.33 1.72 3.19
N ALA A 64 -3.79 0.53 2.93
CA ALA A 64 -4.42 -0.72 3.31
C ALA A 64 -4.04 -1.17 4.73
N VAL A 65 -2.83 -0.84 5.19
CA VAL A 65 -2.32 -1.22 6.51
C VAL A 65 -2.80 -0.25 7.60
N GLN A 66 -2.90 1.05 7.32
CA GLN A 66 -3.29 2.07 8.30
C GLN A 66 -4.67 1.84 8.94
N PRO A 67 -5.74 1.47 8.20
CA PRO A 67 -7.04 1.19 8.81
C PRO A 67 -7.01 -0.02 9.75
N VAL A 68 -6.27 -1.08 9.38
CA VAL A 68 -6.09 -2.28 10.20
C VAL A 68 -5.37 -1.91 11.48
N ARG A 69 -4.28 -1.15 11.36
CA ARG A 69 -3.52 -0.64 12.50
C ARG A 69 -4.39 0.18 13.44
N THR A 70 -5.15 1.13 12.89
CA THR A 70 -6.03 1.98 13.68
C THR A 70 -7.10 1.16 14.41
N ALA A 71 -7.71 0.18 13.74
CA ALA A 71 -8.69 -0.71 14.37
C ALA A 71 -8.10 -1.53 15.53
N VAL A 72 -6.85 -2.01 15.40
CA VAL A 72 -6.17 -2.73 16.48
C VAL A 72 -5.90 -1.80 17.66
N PHE A 73 -5.32 -0.62 17.42
CA PHE A 73 -4.98 0.33 18.49
C PHE A 73 -6.19 1.05 19.08
N ASP A 74 -7.36 0.99 18.45
CA ASP A 74 -8.62 1.50 19.03
C ASP A 74 -9.09 0.63 20.21
N HIS A 75 -8.73 -0.66 20.19
CA HIS A 75 -9.12 -1.64 21.22
C HIS A 75 -8.02 -1.91 22.26
N VAL A 76 -6.89 -1.19 22.20
CA VAL A 76 -5.79 -1.33 23.16
C VAL A 76 -5.68 -0.04 23.97
N ASP A 77 -5.82 -0.16 25.28
CA ASP A 77 -5.58 0.94 26.21
C ASP A 77 -4.09 1.31 26.19
N MET A 78 -3.76 2.38 25.47
CA MET A 78 -2.42 2.92 25.37
C MET A 78 -2.37 4.39 25.79
N PRO A 79 -1.29 4.83 26.47
CA PRO A 79 -1.04 6.25 26.70
C PRO A 79 -1.00 7.02 25.37
N ASP A 80 -1.56 8.24 25.33
CA ASP A 80 -1.65 9.05 24.11
C ASP A 80 -0.29 9.28 23.44
N ALA A 81 0.78 9.41 24.24
CA ALA A 81 2.15 9.55 23.75
C ALA A 81 2.64 8.30 22.98
N ALA A 82 2.19 7.10 23.35
CA ALA A 82 2.50 5.87 22.64
C ALA A 82 1.65 5.74 21.37
N ARG A 83 0.38 6.17 21.40
CA ARG A 83 -0.51 6.18 20.23
C ARG A 83 0.02 7.09 19.12
N ALA A 84 0.52 8.27 19.47
CA ALA A 84 1.10 9.22 18.50
C ALA A 84 2.36 8.67 17.79
N GLN A 85 3.13 7.79 18.44
CA GLN A 85 4.32 7.18 17.86
C GLN A 85 4.00 5.93 17.04
N LEU A 86 3.07 5.11 17.52
CA LEU A 86 2.76 3.80 16.91
C LEU A 86 1.68 3.87 15.83
N ASN A 87 0.73 4.81 15.95
CA ASN A 87 -0.36 4.99 15.00
C ASN A 87 -0.43 6.44 14.49
N ALA A 88 0.68 6.93 13.94
CA ALA A 88 0.69 8.23 13.27
C ALA A 88 -0.33 8.26 12.11
N PRO A 89 -1.22 9.26 12.05
CA PRO A 89 -2.19 9.39 10.96
C PRO A 89 -1.47 9.72 9.64
N ILE A 90 -2.11 9.32 8.53
CA ILE A 90 -1.64 9.70 7.19
C ILE A 90 -2.17 11.10 6.89
N GLU A 91 -1.28 12.05 6.64
CA GLU A 91 -1.63 13.42 6.30
C GLU A 91 -1.24 13.78 4.86
N TRP A 92 -2.20 14.34 4.12
CA TRP A 92 -1.99 14.97 2.83
C TRP A 92 -1.96 16.48 3.02
N PHE A 93 -0.77 17.08 3.01
CA PHE A 93 -0.61 18.53 3.16
C PHE A 93 -1.27 19.11 4.43
N GLY A 94 -1.19 18.37 5.55
CA GLY A 94 -1.82 18.73 6.83
C GLY A 94 -3.30 18.35 6.95
N TRP A 95 -3.87 17.68 5.94
CA TRP A 95 -5.20 17.07 6.03
C TRP A 95 -5.10 15.60 6.39
N GLU A 96 -5.65 15.20 7.54
CA GLU A 96 -5.74 13.79 7.94
C GLU A 96 -6.65 13.04 6.97
N VAL A 97 -6.11 12.02 6.31
CA VAL A 97 -6.86 11.21 5.36
C VAL A 97 -7.77 10.26 6.13
N PRO A 98 -9.10 10.40 6.07
CA PRO A 98 -9.99 9.57 6.85
C PRO A 98 -10.03 8.15 6.29
N ILE A 99 -10.27 7.16 7.17
CA ILE A 99 -10.28 5.72 6.82
C ILE A 99 -11.12 5.40 5.56
N PRO A 100 -12.34 5.94 5.38
CA PRO A 100 -13.14 5.67 4.18
C PRO A 100 -12.43 6.09 2.89
N VAL A 101 -11.68 7.20 2.91
CA VAL A 101 -10.93 7.68 1.74
C VAL A 101 -9.74 6.77 1.46
N GLN A 102 -9.06 6.29 2.50
CA GLN A 102 -7.97 5.31 2.35
C GLN A 102 -8.48 4.02 1.69
N LEU A 103 -9.63 3.51 2.14
CA LEU A 103 -10.24 2.31 1.57
C LEU A 103 -10.71 2.54 0.13
N ALA A 104 -11.34 3.69 -0.15
CA ALA A 104 -11.77 4.04 -1.50
C ALA A 104 -10.58 4.13 -2.47
N LEU A 105 -9.45 4.72 -2.05
CA LEU A 105 -8.22 4.77 -2.85
C LEU A 105 -7.70 3.38 -3.20
N VAL A 106 -7.66 2.46 -2.22
CA VAL A 106 -7.20 1.09 -2.44
C VAL A 106 -8.12 0.36 -3.43
N VAL A 107 -9.43 0.55 -3.30
CA VAL A 107 -10.42 -0.02 -4.25
C VAL A 107 -10.21 0.54 -5.66
N VAL A 108 -10.15 1.87 -5.80
CA VAL A 108 -9.97 2.55 -7.09
C VAL A 108 -8.67 2.10 -7.76
N LEU A 109 -7.58 2.03 -6.99
CA LEU A 109 -6.30 1.57 -7.53
C LEU A 109 -6.35 0.10 -7.94
N GLY A 110 -6.93 -0.79 -7.12
CA GLY A 110 -7.07 -2.20 -7.45
C GLY A 110 -7.87 -2.39 -8.75
N LEU A 111 -8.96 -1.65 -8.93
CA LEU A 111 -9.76 -1.66 -10.15
C LEU A 111 -8.98 -1.09 -11.35
N ALA A 112 -8.22 -0.01 -11.16
CA ALA A 112 -7.40 0.58 -12.21
C ALA A 112 -6.29 -0.38 -12.67
N LEU A 113 -5.60 -1.04 -11.74
CA LEU A 113 -4.59 -2.05 -12.04
C LEU A 113 -5.20 -3.25 -12.77
N LEU A 114 -6.38 -3.69 -12.35
CA LEU A 114 -7.09 -4.76 -13.04
C LEU A 114 -7.46 -4.37 -14.47
N ALA A 115 -7.99 -3.15 -14.68
CA ALA A 115 -8.31 -2.64 -16.01
C ALA A 115 -7.06 -2.52 -16.91
N VAL A 116 -5.92 -2.11 -16.33
CA VAL A 116 -4.63 -2.09 -17.04
C VAL A 116 -4.20 -3.50 -17.41
N ALA A 117 -4.33 -4.47 -16.50
CA ALA A 117 -3.98 -5.86 -16.79
C ALA A 117 -4.82 -6.40 -17.96
N VAL A 118 -6.14 -6.22 -17.94
CA VAL A 118 -7.03 -6.66 -19.04
C VAL A 118 -6.59 -6.07 -20.38
N LYS A 119 -6.37 -4.74 -20.45
CA LYS A 119 -5.89 -4.08 -21.67
C LYS A 119 -4.54 -4.55 -22.17
N GLN A 120 -3.69 -5.07 -21.27
CA GLN A 120 -2.39 -5.60 -21.67
C GLN A 120 -2.50 -7.01 -22.24
N PHE A 121 -3.39 -7.84 -21.70
CA PHE A 121 -3.69 -9.16 -22.26
C PHE A 121 -4.34 -9.04 -23.65
N GLU A 122 -5.29 -8.12 -23.83
CA GLU A 122 -5.93 -7.87 -25.14
C GLU A 122 -4.94 -7.44 -26.23
N LYS A 123 -3.81 -6.82 -25.87
CA LYS A 123 -2.77 -6.38 -26.82
C LYS A 123 -1.66 -7.42 -27.05
N ALA A 124 -1.66 -8.49 -26.26
CA ALA A 124 -0.66 -9.55 -26.34
C ALA A 124 -1.09 -10.71 -27.27
N GLU A 125 -2.38 -10.78 -27.62
CA GLU A 125 -2.93 -11.57 -28.74
C GLU A 125 -2.88 -10.80 -30.06
#